data_AF-A0A9D4EVD0-F1
#
_entry.id   AF-A0A9D4EVD0-F1
#
_cell.length_a   1.000
_cell.length_b   1.000
_cell.length_c   1.000
_cell.angle_alpha   90.00
_cell.angle_beta   90.00
_cell.angle_gamma   90.00
#
_symmetry.space_group_name_H-M   'P 1'
#
loop_
_entity.id
_entity.type
_entity.pdbx_description
1 polymer ?
#
loop_
_entity_poly.entity_id
_entity_poly.type
_entity_poly.pdbx_seq_one_letter_code
_entity_poly.pdbx_strand_id
1 'polypeptide(L)'
;MVADCTDLSGQTLNAHALSMVADCTDLSGKTLNAHALSMVADCTDLSGQTLNAHALSMVADYTDLSGKPLSAHALSMVADCTDLSGQTLNAHALSMVADCTDLSGKTLNAHALSMVADCTDLSGQTLNAHALSMVADCTDLSGQTLNAHALSMVADCKDLSGKTLNAHALSMVADCTDLSGKTLNAHALSMVADCTDLSGKTLNAHALSMVADCTDLSGQTLNAHALSMVADCTDLSGKTLNAHALSMVVQERGSYAFAVDRLHRRTKQQRVKCAVGKYDFFVMVG
;
A
#
# COMPACT_ATOMS: atom_id res chain seq x y z
N MET A 1 5.45 -17.11 -12.37
CA MET A 1 4.25 -17.80 -12.91
C MET A 1 4.62 -19.02 -13.78
N VAL A 2 5.05 -18.75 -15.02
CA VAL A 2 5.60 -19.57 -16.12
C VAL A 2 4.68 -20.45 -16.99
N ALA A 3 4.91 -20.40 -18.31
CA ALA A 3 4.36 -21.21 -19.42
C ALA A 3 2.82 -21.11 -19.68
N ASP A 4 2.25 -21.50 -20.83
CA ASP A 4 2.76 -22.13 -22.07
C ASP A 4 2.20 -21.42 -23.35
N CYS A 5 2.61 -21.82 -24.57
CA CYS A 5 2.42 -21.12 -25.87
C CYS A 5 0.97 -20.77 -26.32
N THR A 6 0.82 -20.23 -27.55
CA THR A 6 -0.40 -19.74 -28.27
C THR A 6 0.06 -18.99 -29.55
N ASP A 7 -0.67 -17.99 -30.08
CA ASP A 7 -0.29 -17.36 -31.38
C ASP A 7 -0.71 -15.87 -31.66
N LEU A 8 0.04 -15.29 -32.62
CA LEU A 8 -0.29 -14.17 -33.54
C LEU A 8 -0.38 -12.71 -33.03
N SER A 9 0.72 -11.96 -33.14
CA SER A 9 0.79 -10.48 -33.18
C SER A 9 0.38 -9.90 -34.57
N GLY A 10 0.00 -8.61 -34.67
CA GLY A 10 -0.45 -8.03 -35.96
C GLY A 10 -1.20 -6.68 -35.97
N GLN A 11 -1.74 -6.27 -37.14
CA GLN A 11 -2.33 -4.92 -37.31
C GLN A 11 -3.66 -4.73 -36.56
N THR A 12 -4.47 -5.77 -36.39
CA THR A 12 -5.61 -5.80 -35.46
C THR A 12 -5.90 -7.26 -35.10
N LEU A 13 -5.74 -7.62 -33.83
CA LEU A 13 -6.08 -8.94 -33.33
C LEU A 13 -7.38 -8.84 -32.51
N ASN A 14 -8.42 -9.54 -32.96
CA ASN A 14 -9.73 -9.59 -32.30
C ASN A 14 -10.03 -11.03 -31.89
N ALA A 15 -9.93 -11.35 -30.61
CA ALA A 15 -10.21 -12.68 -30.07
C ALA A 15 -11.49 -12.68 -29.22
N HIS A 16 -12.43 -13.59 -29.52
CA HIS A 16 -13.58 -13.80 -28.64
C HIS A 16 -13.16 -14.53 -27.35
N ALA A 17 -12.27 -15.51 -27.47
CA ALA A 17 -11.60 -16.14 -26.34
C ALA A 17 -10.22 -16.57 -26.80
N LEU A 18 -9.19 -16.26 -26.02
CA LEU A 18 -7.84 -16.77 -26.18
C LEU A 18 -7.46 -17.45 -24.85
N SER A 19 -7.27 -18.77 -24.89
CA SER A 19 -7.14 -19.58 -23.66
C SER A 19 -5.76 -19.45 -23.03
N MET A 20 -4.70 -19.33 -23.83
CA MET A 20 -3.33 -19.33 -23.35
C MET A 20 -2.39 -18.70 -24.36
N VAL A 21 -1.46 -17.91 -23.85
CA VAL A 21 -0.17 -17.57 -24.46
C VAL A 21 0.87 -17.49 -23.31
N ALA A 22 2.16 -17.42 -23.64
CA ALA A 22 3.26 -17.26 -22.68
C ALA A 22 4.38 -16.41 -23.31
N ASP A 23 5.55 -17.02 -23.56
CA ASP A 23 6.58 -16.53 -24.49
C ASP A 23 5.93 -16.14 -25.84
N CYS A 24 5.60 -14.86 -25.98
CA CYS A 24 5.11 -14.24 -27.22
C CYS A 24 6.05 -14.55 -28.40
N THR A 25 7.36 -14.35 -28.26
CA THR A 25 8.09 -13.50 -27.28
C THR A 25 7.56 -12.06 -27.22
N ASP A 26 7.04 -11.59 -28.36
CA ASP A 26 6.39 -10.29 -28.59
C ASP A 26 4.95 -10.51 -29.09
N LEU A 27 3.96 -10.02 -28.34
CA LEU A 27 2.55 -10.02 -28.72
C LEU A 27 2.05 -8.62 -29.15
N SER A 28 2.86 -7.92 -29.94
CA SER A 28 2.56 -6.57 -30.39
C SER A 28 1.35 -6.43 -31.34
N GLY A 29 0.63 -5.31 -31.20
CA GLY A 29 -0.40 -4.96 -32.18
C GLY A 29 -0.92 -3.52 -32.12
N LYS A 30 -1.39 -3.00 -33.27
CA LYS A 30 -2.00 -1.66 -33.29
C LYS A 30 -3.32 -1.62 -32.51
N THR A 31 -4.06 -2.73 -32.51
CA THR A 31 -5.23 -2.90 -31.64
C THR A 31 -5.37 -4.38 -31.30
N LEU A 32 -5.29 -4.70 -30.02
CA LEU A 32 -5.53 -6.03 -29.47
C LEU A 32 -6.82 -5.96 -28.62
N ASN A 33 -7.89 -6.60 -29.10
CA ASN A 33 -9.15 -6.70 -28.39
C ASN A 33 -9.43 -8.16 -28.02
N ALA A 34 -9.55 -8.46 -26.73
CA ALA A 34 -9.94 -9.78 -26.23
C ALA A 34 -11.19 -9.67 -25.36
N HIS A 35 -12.25 -10.44 -25.66
CA HIS A 35 -13.38 -10.55 -24.73
C HIS A 35 -13.02 -11.42 -23.52
N ALA A 36 -12.24 -12.48 -23.72
CA ALA A 36 -11.60 -13.23 -22.65
C ALA A 36 -10.18 -13.64 -23.05
N LEU A 37 -9.20 -13.32 -22.20
CA LEU A 37 -7.81 -13.74 -22.31
C LEU A 37 -7.45 -14.41 -20.98
N SER A 38 -7.38 -15.74 -20.97
CA SER A 38 -7.35 -16.50 -19.71
C SER A 38 -5.96 -16.62 -19.10
N MET A 39 -4.90 -16.56 -19.91
CA MET A 39 -3.52 -16.61 -19.46
C MET A 39 -2.61 -15.98 -20.52
N VAL A 40 -1.75 -15.05 -20.08
CA VAL A 40 -0.50 -14.69 -20.76
C VAL A 40 0.62 -14.77 -19.72
N ALA A 41 1.31 -15.91 -19.64
CA ALA A 41 2.55 -15.97 -18.86
C ALA A 41 3.72 -15.29 -19.64
N ASP A 42 4.92 -15.26 -19.07
CA ASP A 42 6.28 -15.16 -19.68
C ASP A 42 6.53 -14.25 -20.90
N CYS A 43 5.65 -13.31 -21.22
CA CYS A 43 5.74 -12.53 -22.46
C CYS A 43 6.83 -11.47 -22.31
N THR A 44 7.86 -11.44 -23.17
CA THR A 44 8.89 -10.39 -23.03
C THR A 44 8.31 -9.00 -23.32
N ASP A 45 7.45 -8.88 -24.35
CA ASP A 45 6.68 -7.65 -24.62
C ASP A 45 5.22 -7.99 -24.98
N LEU A 46 4.27 -7.32 -24.33
CA LEU A 46 2.84 -7.30 -24.67
C LEU A 46 2.39 -5.85 -25.00
N SER A 47 3.02 -5.25 -26.01
CA SER A 47 2.78 -3.84 -26.37
C SER A 47 1.61 -3.60 -27.33
N GLY A 48 0.88 -2.50 -27.10
CA GLY A 48 -0.28 -2.15 -27.92
C GLY A 48 -0.55 -0.66 -28.09
N GLN A 49 -0.86 -0.23 -29.32
CA GLN A 49 -1.39 1.12 -29.53
C GLN A 49 -2.83 1.24 -28.96
N THR A 50 -3.54 0.13 -28.79
CA THR A 50 -4.70 0.00 -27.91
C THR A 50 -4.83 -1.46 -27.48
N LEU A 51 -4.86 -1.73 -26.18
CA LEU A 51 -5.15 -3.06 -25.62
C LEU A 51 -6.43 -2.99 -24.78
N ASN A 52 -7.50 -3.64 -25.26
CA ASN A 52 -8.78 -3.75 -24.57
C ASN A 52 -9.05 -5.22 -24.18
N ALA A 53 -9.17 -5.48 -22.87
CA ALA A 53 -9.60 -6.78 -22.36
C ALA A 53 -10.90 -6.63 -21.55
N HIS A 54 -11.96 -7.39 -21.90
CA HIS A 54 -13.14 -7.45 -21.02
C HIS A 54 -12.84 -8.34 -19.80
N ALA A 55 -12.09 -9.43 -19.97
CA ALA A 55 -11.54 -10.21 -18.86
C ALA A 55 -10.13 -10.68 -19.21
N LEU A 56 -9.17 -10.37 -18.33
CA LEU A 56 -7.79 -10.83 -18.36
C LEU A 56 -7.51 -11.55 -17.04
N SER A 57 -7.45 -12.88 -17.06
CA SER A 57 -7.49 -13.65 -15.80
C SER A 57 -6.13 -13.74 -15.11
N MET A 58 -5.05 -13.84 -15.88
CA MET A 58 -3.68 -13.90 -15.38
C MET A 58 -2.74 -13.34 -16.44
N VAL A 59 -1.88 -12.41 -16.04
CA VAL A 59 -0.62 -12.08 -16.72
C VAL A 59 0.51 -12.38 -15.75
N ALA A 60 1.59 -13.01 -16.20
CA ALA A 60 2.73 -13.36 -15.34
C ALA A 60 4.06 -13.23 -16.09
N ASP A 61 5.18 -13.11 -15.36
CA ASP A 61 6.59 -13.28 -15.81
C ASP A 61 7.04 -12.38 -16.97
N TYR A 62 6.41 -11.22 -17.15
CA TYR A 62 6.62 -10.39 -18.35
C TYR A 62 7.58 -9.21 -18.10
N THR A 63 8.29 -8.79 -19.16
CA THR A 63 9.22 -7.65 -19.06
C THR A 63 8.52 -6.31 -19.33
N ASP A 64 7.69 -6.19 -20.35
CA ASP A 64 6.88 -4.98 -20.63
C ASP A 64 5.42 -5.35 -20.98
N LEU A 65 4.45 -4.65 -20.39
CA LEU A 65 3.03 -4.62 -20.78
C LEU A 65 2.59 -3.16 -21.05
N SER A 66 3.02 -2.59 -22.17
CA SER A 66 2.79 -1.17 -22.46
C SER A 66 1.58 -0.87 -23.37
N GLY A 67 0.73 0.07 -22.95
CA GLY A 67 -0.51 0.42 -23.67
C GLY A 67 -0.87 1.91 -23.75
N LYS A 68 -1.37 2.34 -24.92
CA LYS A 68 -1.66 3.76 -25.21
C LYS A 68 -3.05 4.00 -25.86
N PRO A 69 -4.16 3.44 -25.31
CA PRO A 69 -4.33 3.07 -23.90
C PRO A 69 -4.31 1.56 -23.61
N LEU A 70 -4.24 1.23 -22.32
CA LEU A 70 -4.51 -0.09 -21.74
C LEU A 70 -5.84 -0.02 -20.95
N SER A 71 -6.80 -0.89 -21.28
CA SER A 71 -8.14 -0.85 -20.69
C SER A 71 -8.66 -2.25 -20.39
N ALA A 72 -8.76 -2.58 -19.10
CA ALA A 72 -9.29 -3.84 -18.60
C ALA A 72 -10.60 -3.63 -17.84
N HIS A 73 -11.67 -4.37 -18.19
CA HIS A 73 -12.87 -4.36 -17.32
C HIS A 73 -12.64 -5.21 -16.07
N ALA A 74 -12.06 -6.40 -16.21
CA ALA A 74 -11.48 -7.16 -15.10
C ALA A 74 -10.07 -7.65 -15.45
N LEU A 75 -9.11 -7.35 -14.57
CA LEU A 75 -7.76 -7.92 -14.53
C LEU A 75 -7.62 -8.64 -13.19
N SER A 76 -7.52 -9.97 -13.20
CA SER A 76 -7.52 -10.75 -11.96
C SER A 76 -6.14 -10.75 -11.30
N MET A 77 -5.09 -11.11 -12.04
CA MET A 77 -3.74 -11.20 -11.52
C MET A 77 -2.72 -10.65 -12.53
N VAL A 78 -1.81 -9.83 -12.01
CA VAL A 78 -0.49 -9.51 -12.56
C VAL A 78 0.54 -10.06 -11.56
N ALA A 79 1.54 -10.77 -12.04
CA ALA A 79 2.65 -11.31 -11.25
C ALA A 79 3.97 -11.22 -12.01
N ASP A 80 5.10 -11.24 -11.29
CA ASP A 80 6.45 -11.37 -11.84
C ASP A 80 6.73 -10.36 -12.99
N CYS A 81 6.40 -9.07 -12.78
CA CYS A 81 6.38 -8.01 -13.79
C CYS A 81 7.58 -7.06 -13.68
N THR A 82 8.25 -6.74 -14.79
CA THR A 82 9.25 -5.64 -14.79
C THR A 82 8.60 -4.27 -15.00
N ASP A 83 7.89 -4.02 -16.11
CA ASP A 83 7.15 -2.76 -16.36
C ASP A 83 5.69 -3.01 -16.80
N LEU A 84 4.74 -2.30 -16.18
CA LEU A 84 3.33 -2.21 -16.56
C LEU A 84 2.93 -0.77 -16.93
N SER A 85 3.62 -0.18 -17.92
CA SER A 85 3.49 1.26 -18.22
C SER A 85 2.31 1.65 -19.12
N GLY A 86 1.59 2.72 -18.74
CA GLY A 86 0.40 3.20 -19.47
C GLY A 86 0.35 4.71 -19.71
N GLN A 87 0.04 5.14 -20.94
CA GLN A 87 -0.44 6.54 -21.12
C GLN A 87 -1.80 6.73 -20.43
N THR A 88 -2.62 5.68 -20.43
CA THR A 88 -3.79 5.56 -19.56
C THR A 88 -4.00 4.08 -19.30
N LEU A 89 -3.97 3.68 -18.03
CA LEU A 89 -4.34 2.36 -17.55
C LEU A 89 -5.67 2.50 -16.81
N ASN A 90 -6.74 1.95 -17.40
CA ASN A 90 -8.07 1.92 -16.81
C ASN A 90 -8.42 0.49 -16.40
N ALA A 91 -8.64 0.25 -15.10
CA ALA A 91 -9.11 -1.02 -14.57
C ALA A 91 -10.42 -0.81 -13.79
N HIS A 92 -11.52 -1.49 -14.16
CA HIS A 92 -12.71 -1.47 -13.30
C HIS A 92 -12.55 -2.44 -12.11
N ALA A 93 -11.85 -3.56 -12.29
CA ALA A 93 -11.33 -4.37 -11.19
C ALA A 93 -9.90 -4.83 -11.52
N LEU A 94 -8.97 -4.58 -10.61
CA LEU A 94 -7.63 -5.14 -10.56
C LEU A 94 -7.50 -5.88 -9.22
N SER A 95 -7.44 -7.22 -9.24
CA SER A 95 -7.56 -7.98 -7.99
C SER A 95 -6.21 -8.16 -7.30
N MET A 96 -5.15 -8.44 -8.04
CA MET A 96 -3.80 -8.57 -7.52
C MET A 96 -2.77 -8.04 -8.53
N VAL A 97 -1.83 -7.25 -8.02
CA VAL A 97 -0.50 -7.03 -8.59
C VAL A 97 0.51 -7.54 -7.57
N ALA A 98 1.41 -8.43 -7.98
CA ALA A 98 2.50 -8.96 -7.16
C ALA A 98 3.82 -8.89 -7.94
N ASP A 99 4.95 -8.84 -7.24
CA ASP A 99 6.31 -8.92 -7.78
C ASP A 99 6.52 -7.98 -8.98
N CYS A 100 6.22 -6.69 -8.80
CA CYS A 100 6.11 -5.71 -9.89
C CYS A 100 7.12 -4.56 -9.73
N THR A 101 8.10 -4.45 -10.63
CA THR A 101 9.16 -3.44 -10.47
C THR A 101 8.67 -2.01 -10.74
N ASP A 102 7.97 -1.76 -11.85
CA ASP A 102 7.29 -0.48 -12.12
C ASP A 102 5.83 -0.69 -12.57
N LEU A 103 4.91 0.03 -11.94
CA LEU A 103 3.50 0.17 -12.33
C LEU A 103 3.20 1.64 -12.66
N SER A 104 3.91 2.19 -13.64
CA SER A 104 3.83 3.61 -13.97
C SER A 104 2.68 4.00 -14.91
N GLY A 105 2.12 5.20 -14.69
CA GLY A 105 1.10 5.72 -15.60
C GLY A 105 0.96 7.24 -15.64
N LYS A 106 0.74 7.80 -16.83
CA LYS A 106 0.28 9.20 -16.90
C LYS A 106 -1.13 9.33 -16.29
N THR A 107 -1.96 8.30 -16.38
CA THR A 107 -3.21 8.21 -15.63
C THR A 107 -3.51 6.75 -15.33
N LEU A 108 -3.52 6.38 -14.05
CA LEU A 108 -3.94 5.07 -13.55
C LEU A 108 -5.27 5.25 -12.83
N ASN A 109 -6.34 4.68 -13.38
CA ASN A 109 -7.68 4.71 -12.78
C ASN A 109 -8.12 3.28 -12.42
N ALA A 110 -8.27 3.01 -11.13
CA ALA A 110 -8.81 1.76 -10.61
C ALA A 110 -10.14 2.00 -9.89
N HIS A 111 -11.24 1.38 -10.32
CA HIS A 111 -12.47 1.41 -9.52
C HIS A 111 -12.36 0.47 -8.30
N ALA A 112 -11.69 -0.67 -8.45
CA ALA A 112 -11.23 -1.48 -7.33
C ALA A 112 -9.82 -2.01 -7.62
N LEU A 113 -8.89 -1.78 -6.70
CA LEU A 113 -7.56 -2.37 -6.63
C LEU A 113 -7.48 -3.11 -5.28
N SER A 114 -7.51 -4.44 -5.30
CA SER A 114 -7.66 -5.20 -4.04
C SER A 114 -6.32 -5.45 -3.35
N MET A 115 -5.25 -5.73 -4.10
CA MET A 115 -3.91 -5.91 -3.55
C MET A 115 -2.84 -5.43 -4.53
N VAL A 116 -1.88 -4.67 -4.00
CA VAL A 116 -0.53 -4.52 -4.55
C VAL A 116 0.42 -5.05 -3.48
N ALA A 117 1.32 -5.95 -3.87
CA ALA A 117 2.37 -6.51 -3.02
C ALA A 117 3.70 -6.49 -3.80
N ASP A 118 4.82 -6.47 -3.07
CA ASP A 118 6.18 -6.60 -3.61
C ASP A 118 6.44 -5.68 -4.82
N CYS A 119 6.12 -4.38 -4.65
CA CYS A 119 6.11 -3.41 -5.75
C CYS A 119 7.16 -2.31 -5.55
N THR A 120 8.10 -2.15 -6.50
CA THR A 120 9.20 -1.18 -6.29
C THR A 120 8.74 0.26 -6.53
N ASP A 121 8.09 0.57 -7.65
CA ASP A 121 7.46 1.88 -7.88
C ASP A 121 6.02 1.73 -8.39
N LEU A 122 5.09 2.46 -7.77
CA LEU A 122 3.71 2.64 -8.18
C LEU A 122 3.46 4.12 -8.51
N SER A 123 4.09 4.61 -9.58
CA SER A 123 4.12 6.04 -9.91
C SER A 123 2.99 6.52 -10.83
N GLY A 124 2.48 7.73 -10.56
CA GLY A 124 1.39 8.30 -11.35
C GLY A 124 1.42 9.83 -11.54
N GLN A 125 1.26 10.31 -12.77
CA GLN A 125 0.90 11.73 -12.97
C GLN A 125 -0.53 12.00 -12.46
N THR A 126 -1.40 10.99 -12.45
CA THR A 126 -2.64 10.93 -11.66
C THR A 126 -2.99 9.48 -11.36
N LEU A 127 -3.08 9.12 -10.08
CA LEU A 127 -3.56 7.82 -9.60
C LEU A 127 -4.90 8.03 -8.89
N ASN A 128 -5.98 7.46 -9.45
CA ASN A 128 -7.32 7.52 -8.89
C ASN A 128 -7.79 6.10 -8.51
N ALA A 129 -7.99 5.85 -7.22
CA ALA A 129 -8.55 4.61 -6.71
C ALA A 129 -9.89 4.87 -6.01
N HIS A 130 -11.00 4.26 -6.47
CA HIS A 130 -12.25 4.31 -5.69
C HIS A 130 -12.17 3.36 -4.48
N ALA A 131 -11.53 2.21 -4.62
CA ALA A 131 -11.11 1.39 -3.48
C ALA A 131 -9.71 0.82 -3.74
N LEU A 132 -8.81 1.04 -2.79
CA LEU A 132 -7.48 0.41 -2.70
C LEU A 132 -7.44 -0.32 -1.36
N SER A 133 -7.52 -1.66 -1.37
CA SER A 133 -7.71 -2.41 -0.12
C SER A 133 -6.39 -2.72 0.60
N MET A 134 -5.33 -3.05 -0.13
CA MET A 134 -4.00 -3.27 0.44
C MET A 134 -2.90 -2.81 -0.52
N VAL A 135 -1.93 -2.09 0.02
CA VAL A 135 -0.57 -1.96 -0.50
C VAL A 135 0.36 -2.52 0.57
N ALA A 136 1.21 -3.46 0.22
CA ALA A 136 2.24 -4.05 1.07
C ALA A 136 3.59 -4.03 0.34
N ASP A 137 4.69 -4.02 1.09
CA ASP A 137 6.07 -4.20 0.59
C ASP A 137 6.38 -3.29 -0.62
N CYS A 138 6.12 -1.99 -0.46
CA CYS A 138 6.15 -1.01 -1.54
C CYS A 138 7.27 0.03 -1.36
N THR A 139 8.18 0.21 -2.33
CA THR A 139 9.32 1.12 -2.13
C THR A 139 8.98 2.59 -2.38
N ASP A 140 8.28 2.94 -3.47
CA ASP A 140 7.68 4.27 -3.66
C ASP A 140 6.24 4.15 -4.18
N LEU A 141 5.30 4.87 -3.57
CA LEU A 141 3.93 5.06 -4.02
C LEU A 141 3.73 6.54 -4.35
N SER A 142 4.27 6.95 -5.50
CA SER A 142 4.42 8.36 -5.86
C SER A 142 3.31 8.93 -6.75
N GLY A 143 2.99 10.22 -6.58
CA GLY A 143 2.19 10.89 -7.60
C GLY A 143 2.06 12.41 -7.58
N GLN A 144 1.77 12.99 -8.75
CA GLN A 144 1.35 14.40 -8.82
C GLN A 144 -0.04 14.61 -8.23
N THR A 145 -0.90 13.60 -8.29
CA THR A 145 -2.21 13.56 -7.62
C THR A 145 -2.57 12.11 -7.34
N LEU A 146 -2.64 11.74 -6.07
CA LEU A 146 -3.16 10.46 -5.59
C LEU A 146 -4.52 10.73 -4.91
N ASN A 147 -5.60 10.22 -5.50
CA ASN A 147 -6.96 10.32 -4.97
C ASN A 147 -7.47 8.92 -4.61
N ALA A 148 -7.67 8.65 -3.32
CA ALA A 148 -8.30 7.43 -2.83
C ALA A 148 -9.65 7.74 -2.16
N HIS A 149 -10.75 7.14 -2.64
CA HIS A 149 -12.01 7.23 -1.88
C HIS A 149 -11.98 6.28 -0.66
N ALA A 150 -11.36 5.11 -0.79
CA ALA A 150 -10.98 4.27 0.35
C ALA A 150 -9.59 3.69 0.12
N LEU A 151 -8.70 3.89 1.09
CA LEU A 151 -7.41 3.22 1.23
C LEU A 151 -7.43 2.48 2.57
N SER A 152 -7.54 1.15 2.54
CA SER A 152 -7.78 0.38 3.76
C SER A 152 -6.49 0.08 4.52
N MET A 153 -5.44 -0.38 3.83
CA MET A 153 -4.13 -0.63 4.43
C MET A 153 -3.00 -0.21 3.50
N VAL A 154 -2.02 0.49 4.07
CA VAL A 154 -0.65 0.58 3.58
C VAL A 154 0.24 0.01 4.68
N ALA A 155 1.06 -0.98 4.35
CA ALA A 155 2.04 -1.59 5.24
C ALA A 155 3.40 -1.66 4.52
N ASP A 156 4.50 -1.65 5.28
CA ASP A 156 5.87 -1.85 4.79
C ASP A 156 6.19 -0.96 3.57
N CYS A 157 5.68 0.28 3.58
CA CYS A 157 5.77 1.20 2.47
C CYS A 157 6.80 2.28 2.76
N LYS A 158 7.95 2.23 2.09
CA LYS A 158 9.08 3.11 2.40
C LYS A 158 8.70 4.58 2.15
N ASP A 159 8.40 4.97 0.91
CA ASP A 159 8.01 6.34 0.56
C ASP A 159 6.57 6.37 0.02
N LEU A 160 5.65 7.10 0.66
CA LEU A 160 4.27 7.35 0.19
C LEU A 160 4.12 8.84 -0.15
N SER A 161 4.54 9.20 -1.36
CA SER A 161 4.88 10.58 -1.71
C SER A 161 3.86 11.26 -2.65
N GLY A 162 3.51 12.53 -2.39
CA GLY A 162 2.50 13.20 -3.21
C GLY A 162 2.49 14.74 -3.25
N LYS A 163 2.41 15.32 -4.45
CA LYS A 163 2.09 16.76 -4.58
C LYS A 163 0.66 17.07 -4.08
N THR A 164 -0.25 16.12 -4.24
CA THR A 164 -1.59 16.14 -3.62
C THR A 164 -1.98 14.70 -3.31
N LEU A 165 -2.17 14.38 -2.03
CA LEU A 165 -2.71 13.11 -1.56
C LEU A 165 -4.06 13.39 -0.88
N ASN A 166 -5.15 12.92 -1.51
CA ASN A 166 -6.51 13.08 -1.02
C ASN A 166 -7.08 11.69 -0.69
N ALA A 167 -7.37 11.43 0.58
CA ALA A 167 -8.03 10.21 1.05
C ALA A 167 -9.38 10.55 1.71
N HIS A 168 -10.50 10.00 1.22
CA HIS A 168 -11.76 10.11 1.97
C HIS A 168 -11.75 9.17 3.20
N ALA A 169 -11.17 7.98 3.08
CA ALA A 169 -10.85 7.14 4.22
C ALA A 169 -9.46 6.52 4.03
N LEU A 170 -8.59 6.69 5.02
CA LEU A 170 -7.31 6.00 5.18
C LEU A 170 -7.39 5.26 6.53
N SER A 171 -7.46 3.93 6.49
CA SER A 171 -7.77 3.17 7.72
C SER A 171 -6.51 2.81 8.50
N MET A 172 -5.45 2.36 7.83
CA MET A 172 -4.16 2.05 8.45
C MET A 172 -3.01 2.44 7.53
N VAL A 173 -2.02 3.13 8.09
CA VAL A 173 -0.63 3.17 7.61
C VAL A 173 0.23 2.57 8.71
N ALA A 174 1.06 1.59 8.38
CA ALA A 174 2.03 0.96 9.28
C ALA A 174 3.41 0.91 8.59
N ASP A 175 4.47 0.89 9.39
CA ASP A 175 5.86 0.63 8.97
C ASP A 175 6.29 1.49 7.76
N CYS A 176 6.04 2.81 7.85
CA CYS A 176 6.19 3.75 6.74
C CYS A 176 7.33 4.76 6.98
N THR A 177 8.30 4.87 6.08
CA THR A 177 9.46 5.75 6.32
C THR A 177 9.12 7.22 6.08
N ASP A 178 8.51 7.57 4.95
CA ASP A 178 8.06 8.95 4.67
C ASP A 178 6.64 8.97 4.07
N LEU A 179 5.71 9.61 4.78
CA LEU A 179 4.37 9.94 4.29
C LEU A 179 4.29 11.43 3.94
N SER A 180 5.09 11.86 2.95
CA SER A 180 5.21 13.28 2.59
C SER A 180 4.19 13.75 1.56
N GLY A 181 3.68 14.98 1.78
CA GLY A 181 2.94 15.65 0.73
C GLY A 181 2.87 17.18 0.79
N LYS A 182 2.87 17.82 -0.39
CA LYS A 182 2.59 19.28 -0.44
C LYS A 182 1.17 19.59 0.06
N THR A 183 0.23 18.68 -0.16
CA THR A 183 -1.11 18.73 0.43
C THR A 183 -1.53 17.30 0.78
N LEU A 184 -1.73 17.02 2.06
CA LEU A 184 -2.32 15.77 2.56
C LEU A 184 -3.70 16.12 3.13
N ASN A 185 -4.76 15.59 2.50
CA ASN A 185 -6.15 15.78 2.93
C ASN A 185 -6.78 14.43 3.25
N ALA A 186 -7.06 14.16 4.51
CA ALA A 186 -7.77 12.97 4.98
C ALA A 186 -9.12 13.35 5.61
N HIS A 187 -10.25 12.82 5.11
CA HIS A 187 -11.52 12.98 5.84
C HIS A 187 -11.55 12.04 7.07
N ALA A 188 -10.99 10.83 6.96
CA ALA A 188 -10.70 9.99 8.12
C ALA A 188 -9.32 9.34 7.95
N LEU A 189 -8.47 9.49 8.97
CA LEU A 189 -7.22 8.77 9.16
C LEU A 189 -7.33 8.02 10.49
N SER A 190 -7.46 6.69 10.45
CA SER A 190 -7.81 5.93 11.67
C SER A 190 -6.57 5.50 12.46
N MET A 191 -5.52 5.03 11.80
CA MET A 191 -4.25 4.70 12.44
C MET A 191 -3.06 5.05 11.55
N VAL A 192 -2.06 5.68 12.15
CA VAL A 192 -0.66 5.68 11.70
C VAL A 192 0.16 5.05 12.82
N ALA A 193 0.97 4.05 12.49
CA ALA A 193 1.91 3.39 13.40
C ALA A 193 3.29 3.32 12.74
N ASP A 194 4.35 3.28 13.56
CA ASP A 194 5.73 3.01 13.15
C ASP A 194 6.17 3.86 11.94
N CYS A 195 5.92 5.17 12.01
CA CYS A 195 6.10 6.10 10.90
C CYS A 195 7.25 7.09 11.15
N THR A 196 8.27 7.13 10.27
CA THR A 196 9.46 7.96 10.56
C THR A 196 9.18 9.45 10.33
N ASP A 197 8.71 9.86 9.15
CA ASP A 197 8.25 11.23 8.88
C ASP A 197 6.82 11.25 8.33
N LEU A 198 5.96 12.05 8.95
CA LEU A 198 4.62 12.40 8.46
C LEU A 198 4.59 13.90 8.13
N SER A 199 5.23 14.27 7.03
CA SER A 199 5.45 15.67 6.65
C SER A 199 4.43 16.23 5.65
N GLY A 200 4.08 17.51 5.83
CA GLY A 200 3.40 18.21 4.74
C GLY A 200 3.32 19.73 4.82
N LYS A 201 3.30 20.40 3.66
CA LYS A 201 3.04 21.86 3.65
C LYS A 201 1.63 22.16 4.16
N THR A 202 0.66 21.27 3.94
CA THR A 202 -0.67 21.38 4.53
C THR A 202 -1.21 19.98 4.80
N LEU A 203 -1.46 19.70 6.08
CA LEU A 203 -2.02 18.45 6.59
C LEU A 203 -3.39 18.75 7.19
N ASN A 204 -4.45 18.38 6.47
CA ASN A 204 -5.84 18.52 6.90
C ASN A 204 -6.41 17.13 7.23
N ALA A 205 -6.82 16.93 8.48
CA ALA A 205 -7.54 15.74 8.92
C ALA A 205 -8.90 16.12 9.53
N HIS A 206 -10.02 15.62 9.00
CA HIS A 206 -11.31 15.82 9.71
C HIS A 206 -11.39 14.90 10.94
N ALA A 207 -10.84 13.68 10.87
CA ALA A 207 -10.58 12.85 12.04
C ALA A 207 -9.22 12.16 11.90
N LEU A 208 -8.39 12.30 12.94
CA LEU A 208 -7.15 11.56 13.14
C LEU A 208 -7.27 10.79 14.47
N SER A 209 -7.47 9.48 14.39
CA SER A 209 -7.87 8.71 15.59
C SER A 209 -6.67 8.26 16.42
N MET A 210 -5.61 7.79 15.78
CA MET A 210 -4.38 7.36 16.44
C MET A 210 -3.15 7.66 15.57
N VAL A 211 -2.13 8.25 16.20
CA VAL A 211 -0.73 8.19 15.76
C VAL A 211 0.05 7.50 16.89
N ALA A 212 0.89 6.52 16.54
CA ALA A 212 1.80 5.84 17.45
C ALA A 212 3.20 5.77 16.84
N ASP A 213 4.24 5.74 17.68
CA ASP A 213 5.63 5.46 17.33
C ASP A 213 6.12 6.25 16.10
N CYS A 214 5.94 7.58 16.16
CA CYS A 214 6.20 8.51 15.06
C CYS A 214 7.44 9.38 15.33
N THR A 215 8.39 9.49 14.40
CA THR A 215 9.62 10.26 14.68
C THR A 215 9.42 11.77 14.49
N ASP A 216 8.92 12.24 13.35
CA ASP A 216 8.48 13.64 13.16
C ASP A 216 7.06 13.69 12.57
N LEU A 217 6.22 14.57 13.11
CA LEU A 217 4.91 14.91 12.59
C LEU A 217 4.91 16.41 12.26
N SER A 218 5.29 16.73 11.02
CA SER A 218 5.69 18.10 10.63
C SER A 218 4.73 18.78 9.64
N GLY A 219 4.50 20.08 9.79
CA GLY A 219 3.85 20.84 8.71
C GLY A 219 3.70 22.35 8.84
N GLN A 220 3.59 23.05 7.70
CA GLN A 220 3.34 24.50 7.74
C GLN A 220 1.92 24.83 8.21
N THR A 221 0.97 23.92 8.04
CA THR A 221 -0.39 24.02 8.60
C THR A 221 -0.89 22.61 8.89
N LEU A 222 -1.10 22.32 10.17
CA LEU A 222 -1.70 21.09 10.69
C LEU A 222 -3.08 21.43 11.26
N ASN A 223 -4.12 20.88 10.65
CA ASN A 223 -5.53 21.20 10.95
C ASN A 223 -6.31 19.91 11.18
N ALA A 224 -6.60 19.61 12.44
CA ALA A 224 -7.31 18.41 12.88
C ALA A 224 -8.65 18.78 13.55
N HIS A 225 -9.79 18.42 12.95
CA HIS A 225 -11.08 18.66 13.62
C HIS A 225 -11.26 17.70 14.82
N ALA A 226 -10.70 16.51 14.77
CA ALA A 226 -10.53 15.66 15.95
C ALA A 226 -9.17 14.95 15.90
N LEU A 227 -8.40 15.04 16.98
CA LEU A 227 -7.17 14.28 17.22
C LEU A 227 -7.34 13.47 18.51
N SER A 228 -7.55 12.16 18.42
CA SER A 228 -7.86 11.36 19.61
C SER A 228 -6.62 11.06 20.44
N MET A 229 -5.62 10.36 19.88
CA MET A 229 -4.41 9.96 20.59
C MET A 229 -3.16 10.17 19.73
N VAL A 230 -2.10 10.68 20.37
CA VAL A 230 -0.73 10.63 19.85
C VAL A 230 0.10 9.94 20.92
N ALA A 231 0.69 8.80 20.60
CA ALA A 231 1.63 8.08 21.46
C ALA A 231 3.04 8.15 20.85
N ASP A 232 4.04 8.20 21.73
CA ASP A 232 5.46 8.00 21.40
C ASP A 232 5.97 8.77 20.15
N CYS A 233 5.48 10.01 20.01
CA CYS A 233 5.87 10.94 18.96
C CYS A 233 7.08 11.78 19.40
N THR A 234 8.17 11.81 18.62
CA THR A 234 9.44 12.44 19.05
C THR A 234 9.51 13.95 18.79
N ASP A 235 9.12 14.41 17.59
CA ASP A 235 8.83 15.83 17.31
C ASP A 235 7.39 15.98 16.77
N LEU A 236 6.79 17.14 17.02
CA LEU A 236 5.45 17.54 16.59
C LEU A 236 5.52 19.02 16.22
N SER A 237 5.86 19.29 14.96
CA SER A 237 6.36 20.60 14.54
C SER A 237 5.40 21.30 13.56
N GLY A 238 5.14 22.59 13.77
CA GLY A 238 4.38 23.35 12.77
C GLY A 238 4.17 24.83 13.03
N LYS A 239 3.95 25.58 11.94
CA LYS A 239 3.71 27.05 12.00
C LYS A 239 2.28 27.41 12.41
N THR A 240 1.35 26.47 12.25
CA THR A 240 -0.05 26.64 12.65
C THR A 240 -0.60 25.26 12.98
N LEU A 241 -0.85 25.01 14.26
CA LEU A 241 -1.57 23.84 14.75
C LEU A 241 -2.99 24.30 15.14
N ASN A 242 -3.99 23.67 14.54
CA ASN A 242 -5.40 23.86 14.91
C ASN A 242 -6.01 22.50 15.24
N ALA A 243 -6.41 22.29 16.49
CA ALA A 243 -7.03 21.07 16.96
C ALA A 243 -8.32 21.42 17.74
N HIS A 244 -9.48 21.04 17.21
CA HIS A 244 -10.77 21.33 17.87
C HIS A 244 -11.07 20.35 19.02
N ALA A 245 -10.46 19.17 19.03
CA ALA A 245 -10.44 18.23 20.15
C ALA A 245 -9.10 17.48 20.20
N LEU A 246 -8.56 17.31 21.41
CA LEU A 246 -7.32 16.58 21.73
C LEU A 246 -7.54 15.81 23.03
N SER A 247 -7.08 14.54 23.17
CA SER A 247 -7.42 13.73 24.37
C SER A 247 -6.27 13.17 25.23
N MET A 248 -5.16 12.61 24.70
CA MET A 248 -4.25 11.83 25.56
C MET A 248 -2.82 11.54 25.06
N VAL A 249 -1.91 11.28 26.02
CA VAL A 249 -0.70 10.41 25.97
C VAL A 249 -0.56 9.68 27.33
N VAL A 250 -0.34 8.35 27.42
CA VAL A 250 -0.09 7.59 28.68
C VAL A 250 0.69 6.27 28.48
N GLN A 251 1.34 5.75 29.52
CA GLN A 251 2.00 4.42 29.59
C GLN A 251 1.88 3.79 31.01
N GLU A 252 2.19 2.48 31.18
CA GLU A 252 2.07 1.74 32.46
C GLU A 252 3.02 0.49 32.53
N ARG A 253 2.76 -0.57 33.34
CA ARG A 253 3.61 -1.80 33.44
C ARG A 253 3.52 -2.56 34.79
N GLY A 254 4.01 -3.81 34.88
CA GLY A 254 4.07 -4.56 36.16
C GLY A 254 4.64 -5.99 36.09
N SER A 255 5.35 -6.46 37.14
CA SER A 255 6.04 -7.77 37.26
C SER A 255 6.77 -7.90 38.65
N TYR A 256 7.47 -9.02 39.03
CA TYR A 256 8.16 -9.29 40.36
C TYR A 256 9.78 -9.51 40.75
N ALA A 257 10.78 -10.33 40.20
CA ALA A 257 12.25 -10.79 40.45
C ALA A 257 12.95 -12.37 41.07
N PHE A 258 14.16 -12.85 41.88
CA PHE A 258 15.27 -14.07 42.39
C PHE A 258 15.23 -15.67 43.12
N ALA A 259 14.95 -16.95 42.55
CA ALA A 259 14.14 -18.24 42.91
C ALA A 259 13.35 -19.16 41.75
N VAL A 260 12.00 -19.57 41.76
CA VAL A 260 10.81 -19.76 40.69
C VAL A 260 9.17 -19.69 41.06
N ASP A 261 8.32 -18.57 41.06
CA ASP A 261 7.08 -18.06 41.87
C ASP A 261 7.11 -16.93 43.08
N ARG A 262 7.56 -15.63 42.93
CA ARG A 262 8.36 -14.61 43.78
C ARG A 262 9.93 -14.38 43.82
N LEU A 263 10.83 -14.96 43.02
CA LEU A 263 12.34 -14.91 42.93
C LEU A 263 12.99 -15.64 41.51
N HIS A 264 14.00 -15.46 40.55
CA HIS A 264 14.70 -16.60 39.68
C HIS A 264 16.15 -17.01 40.07
N ARG A 265 16.45 -18.33 40.14
CA ARG A 265 17.68 -18.92 40.72
C ARG A 265 17.47 -20.19 41.59
N ARG A 266 16.39 -20.97 41.41
CA ARG A 266 16.05 -22.18 42.22
C ARG A 266 14.55 -22.53 42.13
N THR A 267 13.76 -22.83 43.19
CA THR A 267 13.98 -22.66 44.66
C THR A 267 12.67 -22.78 45.51
N LYS A 268 12.56 -21.97 46.59
CA LYS A 268 11.72 -22.05 47.82
C LYS A 268 10.20 -21.73 47.78
N GLN A 269 9.80 -20.46 47.98
CA GLN A 269 8.67 -20.12 48.92
C GLN A 269 7.33 -19.59 48.34
N GLN A 270 7.07 -18.30 48.00
CA GLN A 270 6.86 -17.18 48.97
C GLN A 270 5.40 -16.66 49.18
N ARG A 271 4.81 -15.63 48.52
CA ARG A 271 5.00 -15.08 47.14
C ARG A 271 5.02 -13.51 46.99
N VAL A 272 4.78 -13.01 45.75
CA VAL A 272 4.80 -11.69 45.01
C VAL A 272 5.79 -10.47 45.30
N LYS A 273 5.97 -9.53 44.31
CA LYS A 273 5.99 -8.03 44.47
C LYS A 273 6.73 -7.06 43.41
N CYS A 274 7.99 -7.15 42.87
CA CYS A 274 8.52 -6.14 41.83
C CYS A 274 9.73 -6.43 40.80
N ALA A 275 9.45 -6.77 39.49
CA ALA A 275 10.24 -7.15 38.24
C ALA A 275 10.49 -8.63 37.62
N VAL A 276 9.60 -9.66 37.65
CA VAL A 276 9.71 -11.18 37.65
C VAL A 276 8.94 -11.94 38.84
N GLY A 277 9.62 -12.57 39.86
CA GLY A 277 9.46 -12.60 41.39
C GLY A 277 10.08 -11.61 42.58
N LYS A 278 11.40 -11.49 43.03
CA LYS A 278 12.39 -10.30 43.36
C LYS A 278 13.99 -10.36 42.96
N TYR A 279 14.52 -10.08 41.68
CA TYR A 279 15.59 -10.71 40.70
C TYR A 279 15.39 -11.98 39.63
N ASP A 280 14.33 -12.25 38.78
CA ASP A 280 13.81 -13.55 38.15
C ASP A 280 12.29 -14.16 38.36
N PHE A 281 11.93 -15.37 38.95
CA PHE A 281 10.64 -16.07 39.36
C PHE A 281 10.06 -16.50 40.86
N PHE A 282 10.47 -17.35 41.99
CA PHE A 282 10.02 -17.96 43.42
C PHE A 282 9.59 -19.44 43.76
N VAL A 283 8.32 -19.64 44.21
CA VAL A 283 7.40 -20.81 44.12
C VAL A 283 5.98 -20.34 44.48
N MET A 284 5.00 -20.52 43.58
CA MET A 284 3.54 -20.38 43.84
C MET A 284 2.78 -20.03 42.53
N VAL A 285 1.81 -19.09 42.44
CA VAL A 285 1.25 -18.08 43.37
C VAL A 285 0.65 -16.88 42.58
N GLY A 286 0.66 -15.62 43.05
CA GLY A 286 1.35 -15.09 44.25
C GLY A 286 1.21 -13.59 44.54
#